data_AF-A0A2A2QIR0-F1
#
_entry.id   AF-A0A2A2QIR0-F1
#
_cell.length_a   1.000
_cell.length_b   1.000
_cell.length_c   1.000
_cell.angle_alpha   90.00
_cell.angle_beta   90.00
_cell.angle_gamma   90.00
#
_symmetry.space_group_name_H-M   'P 1'
#
loop_
_entity.id
_entity.type
_entity.pdbx_description
1 polymer ?
#
loop_
_entity_poly.entity_id
_entity_poly.type
_entity_poly.pdbx_seq_one_letter_code
_entity_poly.pdbx_strand_id
1 'polypeptide(L)'
;MPDPHQDSRAELHRLAPTQRIAAIDRDLTAMAPDTTAAATFHRKKLLRMRDAARLEAGLTTNEGLQRENSSFAQHDFSQANIVWKPRVRAEG
;
A
#
# COMPACT_ATOMS: atom_id res chain seq x y z
N MET A 1 -15.30 17.70 5.20
CA MET A 1 -15.04 17.41 3.77
C MET A 1 -15.14 15.91 3.59
N PRO A 2 -16.03 15.38 2.74
CA PRO A 2 -15.99 13.97 2.36
C PRO A 2 -14.63 13.67 1.68
N ASP A 3 -14.09 12.49 1.94
CA ASP A 3 -12.85 12.03 1.30
C ASP A 3 -13.14 11.86 -0.21
N PRO A 4 -12.49 12.64 -1.11
CA PRO A 4 -12.74 12.53 -2.55
C PRO A 4 -12.42 11.14 -3.11
N HIS A 5 -11.72 10.30 -2.34
CA HIS A 5 -11.36 8.93 -2.70
C HIS A 5 -12.33 7.87 -2.15
N GLN A 6 -13.44 8.26 -1.53
CA GLN A 6 -14.44 7.34 -0.98
C GLN A 6 -15.39 6.82 -2.06
N ASP A 7 -15.83 7.70 -2.97
CA ASP A 7 -16.78 7.36 -4.05
C ASP A 7 -16.15 6.44 -5.10
N SER A 8 -14.90 6.69 -5.50
CA SER A 8 -14.18 5.84 -6.48
C SER A 8 -14.05 4.39 -6.00
N ARG A 9 -14.01 4.16 -4.69
CA ARG A 9 -13.89 2.80 -4.14
C ARG A 9 -15.15 1.97 -4.38
N ALA A 10 -16.33 2.56 -4.22
CA ALA A 10 -17.59 1.85 -4.43
C ALA A 10 -17.75 1.41 -5.89
N GLU A 11 -17.32 2.25 -6.83
CA GLU A 11 -17.35 1.94 -8.27
C GLU A 11 -16.39 0.81 -8.63
N LEU A 12 -15.15 0.85 -8.11
CA LEU A 12 -14.15 -0.19 -8.34
C LEU A 12 -14.62 -1.57 -7.85
N HIS A 13 -15.32 -1.65 -6.72
CA HIS A 13 -15.85 -2.92 -6.21
C HIS A 13 -16.95 -3.53 -7.09
N ARG A 14 -17.62 -2.76 -7.96
CA ARG A 14 -18.62 -3.28 -8.91
C ARG A 14 -17.98 -3.94 -10.14
N LEU A 15 -16.71 -3.65 -10.41
CA LEU A 15 -15.98 -4.25 -11.53
C LEU A 15 -15.59 -5.70 -11.23
N ALA A 16 -15.53 -6.51 -12.28
CA ALA A 16 -14.92 -7.83 -12.21
C ALA A 16 -13.45 -7.72 -11.76
N PRO A 17 -12.89 -8.71 -11.05
CA PRO A 17 -11.55 -8.61 -10.47
C PRO A 17 -10.45 -8.16 -11.43
N THR A 18 -10.43 -8.70 -12.65
CA THR A 18 -9.43 -8.34 -13.68
C THR A 18 -9.60 -6.90 -14.19
N GLN A 19 -10.83 -6.45 -14.38
CA GLN A 19 -11.14 -5.06 -14.77
C GLN A 19 -10.79 -4.07 -13.66
N ARG A 20 -11.01 -4.47 -12.40
CA ARG A 20 -10.64 -3.68 -11.22
C ARG A 20 -9.13 -3.47 -11.13
N ILE A 21 -8.34 -4.51 -11.39
CA ILE A 21 -6.87 -4.40 -11.43
C ILE A 21 -6.44 -3.37 -12.48
N ALA A 22 -6.95 -3.47 -13.71
CA ALA A 22 -6.61 -2.55 -14.80
C ALA A 22 -7.04 -1.10 -14.51
N ALA A 23 -8.18 -0.90 -13.84
CA ALA A 23 -8.60 0.43 -13.40
C ALA A 23 -7.65 1.00 -12.34
N ILE A 24 -7.32 0.21 -11.31
CA ILE A 24 -6.41 0.63 -10.24
C ILE A 24 -4.99 0.92 -10.77
N ASP A 25 -4.50 0.13 -11.73
CA ASP A 25 -3.18 0.35 -12.33
C ASP A 25 -3.11 1.68 -13.09
N ARG A 26 -4.20 2.07 -13.77
CA ARG A 26 -4.31 3.40 -14.40
C ARG A 26 -4.31 4.51 -13.36
N ASP A 27 -5.07 4.36 -12.28
CA ASP A 27 -5.12 5.35 -11.20
C ASP A 27 -3.74 5.52 -10.55
N LEU A 28 -3.05 4.42 -10.23
CA LEU A 28 -1.70 4.43 -9.67
C LEU A 28 -0.67 5.11 -10.59
N THR A 29 -0.83 4.95 -11.91
CA THR A 29 0.05 5.59 -12.92
C THR A 29 -0.26 7.08 -13.07
N ALA A 30 -1.53 7.46 -12.98
CA ALA A 30 -1.98 8.85 -13.06
C ALA A 30 -1.68 9.66 -11.78
N MET A 31 -1.47 8.99 -10.64
CA MET A 31 -1.06 9.65 -9.40
C MET A 31 0.29 10.35 -9.58
N ALA A 32 0.30 11.67 -9.41
CA ALA A 32 1.53 12.44 -9.31
C ALA A 32 2.41 11.90 -8.17
N PRO A 33 3.74 12.02 -8.28
CA PRO A 33 4.68 11.69 -7.19
C PRO A 33 4.61 12.77 -6.10
N ASP A 34 3.44 12.89 -5.47
CA ASP A 34 3.20 13.74 -4.32
C ASP A 34 3.57 12.97 -3.05
N THR A 35 4.33 13.62 -2.16
CA THR A 35 4.80 13.07 -0.89
C THR A 35 3.89 13.42 0.28
N THR A 36 2.76 14.09 0.05
CA THR A 36 1.80 14.35 1.11
C THR A 36 1.33 13.06 1.78
N ALA A 37 1.02 13.14 3.08
CA ALA A 37 0.51 12.00 3.84
C ALA A 37 -0.79 11.47 3.22
N ALA A 38 -1.68 12.36 2.79
CA ALA A 38 -2.93 12.01 2.13
C ALA A 38 -2.70 11.21 0.83
N ALA A 39 -1.80 11.67 -0.05
CA ALA A 39 -1.43 10.95 -1.27
C ALA A 39 -0.80 9.59 -0.95
N THR A 40 0.05 9.51 0.09
CA THR A 40 0.64 8.25 0.54
C THR A 40 -0.41 7.25 1.04
N PHE A 41 -1.36 7.70 1.87
CA PHE A 41 -2.45 6.86 2.35
C PHE A 41 -3.36 6.40 1.21
N HIS A 42 -3.68 7.30 0.27
CA HIS A 42 -4.46 6.97 -0.91
C HIS A 42 -3.77 5.92 -1.79
N ARG A 43 -2.48 6.11 -2.09
CA ARG A 43 -1.67 5.14 -2.86
C ARG A 43 -1.64 3.78 -2.18
N LYS A 44 -1.43 3.74 -0.85
CA LYS A 44 -1.47 2.48 -0.08
C LYS A 44 -2.84 1.80 -0.15
N LYS A 45 -3.93 2.57 -0.13
CA LYS A 45 -5.30 2.04 -0.25
C LYS A 45 -5.49 1.38 -1.62
N LEU A 46 -5.08 2.03 -2.71
CA LEU A 46 -5.14 1.48 -4.07
C LEU A 46 -4.34 0.18 -4.20
N LEU A 47 -3.10 0.15 -3.69
CA LEU A 47 -2.26 -1.05 -3.70
C LEU A 47 -2.93 -2.23 -2.98
N ARG A 48 -3.53 -2.01 -1.81
CA ARG A 48 -4.28 -3.06 -1.09
C ARG A 48 -5.50 -3.56 -1.87
N MET A 49 -6.21 -2.68 -2.56
CA MET A 49 -7.35 -3.07 -3.39
C MET A 49 -6.92 -3.88 -4.61
N ARG A 50 -5.78 -3.54 -5.21
CA ARG A 50 -5.18 -4.30 -6.32
C ARG A 50 -4.81 -5.71 -5.88
N ASP A 51 -4.15 -5.84 -4.73
CA ASP A 51 -3.77 -7.14 -4.16
C ASP A 51 -4.99 -8.02 -3.86
N ALA A 52 -6.04 -7.45 -3.25
CA ALA A 52 -7.29 -8.17 -3.04
C ALA A 52 -7.93 -8.64 -4.36
N ALA A 53 -7.94 -7.78 -5.38
CA ALA A 53 -8.46 -8.15 -6.70
C ALA A 53 -7.62 -9.23 -7.39
N ARG A 54 -6.29 -9.24 -7.21
CA ARG A 54 -5.40 -10.30 -7.70
C ARG A 54 -5.67 -11.64 -7.02
N LEU A 55 -5.94 -11.64 -5.72
CA LEU A 55 -6.34 -12.84 -4.98
C LEU A 55 -7.70 -13.36 -5.46
N GLU A 56 -8.70 -12.48 -5.60
CA GLU A 56 -10.03 -12.83 -6.12
C GLU A 56 -9.97 -13.40 -7.55
N ALA A 57 -9.06 -12.88 -8.39
CA ALA A 57 -8.85 -13.34 -9.76
C ALA A 57 -8.00 -14.63 -9.87
N GLY A 58 -7.43 -15.13 -8.76
CA GLY A 58 -6.48 -16.26 -8.79
C GLY A 58 -5.14 -15.94 -9.47
N LEU A 59 -4.78 -14.67 -9.62
CA LEU A 59 -3.54 -14.22 -10.27
C LEU A 59 -2.34 -14.19 -9.32
N THR A 60 -2.58 -14.35 -8.02
CA THR A 60 -1.55 -14.48 -7.00
C THR A 60 -2.09 -15.30 -5.82
N THR A 61 -1.21 -15.71 -4.92
CA THR A 61 -1.57 -16.33 -3.64
C THR A 61 -1.20 -15.40 -2.50
N ASN A 62 -1.73 -15.65 -1.30
CA ASN A 62 -1.35 -14.89 -0.10
C ASN A 62 0.16 -14.94 0.15
N GLU A 63 0.78 -16.10 -0.06
CA GLU A 63 2.23 -16.30 0.06
C GLU A 63 3.00 -15.56 -1.03
N GLY A 64 2.47 -15.52 -2.25
CA GLY A 64 3.01 -14.72 -3.35
C GLY A 64 3.05 -13.23 -3.00
N LEU A 65 1.93 -12.68 -2.54
CA LEU A 65 1.84 -11.29 -2.10
C LEU A 65 2.74 -10.98 -0.90
N GLN A 66 2.86 -11.90 0.06
CA GLN A 66 3.74 -11.69 1.20
C GLN A 66 5.21 -11.63 0.77
N ARG A 67 5.64 -12.47 -0.17
CA ARG A 67 7.00 -12.40 -0.73
C ARG A 67 7.24 -11.12 -1.53
N GLU A 68 6.25 -10.67 -2.31
CA GLU A 68 6.34 -9.41 -3.07
C GLU A 68 6.40 -8.17 -2.15
N ASN A 69 5.62 -8.16 -1.07
CA ASN A 69 5.52 -7.02 -0.15
C ASN A 69 6.59 -7.02 0.95
N SER A 70 7.17 -8.17 1.27
CA SER A 70 8.18 -8.31 2.31
C SER A 70 9.58 -8.30 1.68
N SER A 71 10.07 -7.11 1.32
CA SER A 71 11.45 -6.92 0.84
C SER A 71 12.51 -7.10 1.93
N PHE A 72 12.11 -7.32 3.18
CA PHE A 72 13.04 -7.63 4.26
C PHE A 72 13.40 -9.11 4.20
N ALA A 73 14.58 -9.39 3.64
CA ALA A 73 15.24 -10.66 3.90
C ALA A 73 15.66 -10.69 5.37
N GLN A 74 15.82 -11.87 5.95
CA GLN A 74 16.33 -12.02 7.32
C GLN A 74 17.70 -11.33 7.52
N HIS A 75 18.43 -11.17 6.42
CA HIS A 75 19.66 -10.37 6.30
C HIS A 75 19.47 -8.88 6.66
N ASP A 76 18.35 -8.26 6.29
CA ASP A 76 18.11 -6.82 6.55
C ASP A 76 17.88 -6.56 8.04
N PHE A 77 17.33 -7.55 8.77
CA PHE A 77 17.19 -7.49 10.22
C PHE A 77 18.52 -7.69 10.95
N SER A 78 19.42 -8.52 10.40
CA SER A 78 20.76 -8.71 10.99
C SER A 78 21.66 -7.47 10.89
N GLN A 79 21.41 -6.60 9.91
CA GLN A 79 22.18 -5.36 9.69
C GLN A 79 21.49 -4.10 10.21
N ALA A 80 20.28 -4.21 10.73
CA ALA A 80 19.56 -3.08 11.32
C ALA A 80 20.23 -2.66 12.64
N ASN A 81 21.15 -1.69 12.57
CA ASN A 81 21.70 -1.01 13.73
C ASN A 81 20.61 -0.14 14.37
N ILE A 82 19.84 -0.72 15.30
CA ILE A 82 18.88 0.04 16.13
C ILE A 82 19.68 0.95 17.06
N VAL A 83 19.89 2.20 16.64
CA VAL A 83 20.48 3.23 17.50
C VAL A 83 19.40 3.72 18.47
N TRP A 84 19.28 3.04 19.61
CA TRP A 84 18.47 3.54 20.72
C TRP A 84 19.15 4.78 21.32
N LYS A 85 18.59 5.98 21.05
CA LYS A 85 18.95 7.18 21.81
C LYS A 85 17.94 7.37 22.95
N PRO A 86 18.34 7.18 24.22
CA PRO A 86 17.45 7.53 25.33
C PRO A 86 17.19 9.04 25.29
N ARG A 87 15.91 9.45 25.36
CA ARG A 87 15.56 10.86 25.55
C ARG A 87 16.01 11.26 26.95
N VAL A 88 17.11 12.00 27.05
CA VAL A 88 17.51 12.66 28.30
C VAL A 88 16.42 13.66 28.61
N ARG A 89 15.71 13.45 29.74
CA ARG A 89 14.74 14.41 30.26
C ARG A 89 15.54 15.65 30.66
N ALA A 90 15.29 16.79 30.02
CA ALA A 90 15.84 18.05 30.49
C ALA A 90 15.19 18.34 31.85
N GLU A 91 15.93 18.12 32.93
CA GLU A 91 15.59 18.66 34.25
C GLU A 91 15.95 20.15 34.21
N GLY A 92 14.99 20.98 34.60
CA GLY A 92 15.10 22.45 34.63
C GLY A 92 15.76 22.96 35.89
#